data_AF-A0A6G5ACF3-F1
#
_entry.id   AF-A0A6G5ACF3-F1
#
_cell.length_a   1.000
_cell.length_b   1.000
_cell.length_c   1.000
_cell.angle_alpha   90.00
_cell.angle_beta   90.00
_cell.angle_gamma   90.00
#
_symmetry.space_group_name_H-M   'P 1'
#
loop_
_entity.id
_entity.type
_entity.pdbx_description
1 polymer ?
#
loop_
_entity_poly.entity_id
_entity_poly.type
_entity_poly.pdbx_seq_one_letter_code
_entity_poly.pdbx_strand_id
1 'polypeptide(L)'
;TQKVATLSLFPTSPQEVEKLVGNIRNNVSAGIDELSALPIKYVAALISSPLTHIINRMLETGIFPSDLKLARICPIHKGGAVGDISNYRPVSVLPVLSKVFENVINTCLVNFINKHQMINDAQYGFQKKKSTELALLHIKDKILHDIENKLYSVGPFIDLRKAFDCVNHDILLLKLNDYGIRGIALDL
;
A
#
# COMPACT_ATOMS: atom_id res chain seq x y z
N THR A 1 -21.79 18.43 11.98
CA THR A 1 -21.22 17.10 11.74
C THR A 1 -21.02 16.93 10.24
N GLN A 2 -19.79 17.08 9.73
CA GLN A 2 -19.54 16.83 8.30
C GLN A 2 -19.76 15.33 8.04
N LYS A 3 -20.68 15.03 7.13
CA LYS A 3 -21.01 13.64 6.77
C LYS A 3 -19.83 13.08 5.97
N VAL A 4 -19.00 12.26 6.61
CA VAL A 4 -17.86 11.61 5.95
C VAL A 4 -18.41 10.71 4.84
N ALA A 5 -17.99 10.98 3.60
CA ALA A 5 -18.39 10.20 2.44
C ALA A 5 -18.01 8.72 2.62
N THR A 6 -18.73 7.82 1.98
CA THR A 6 -18.41 6.39 2.01
C THR A 6 -17.70 5.99 0.72
N LEU A 7 -16.64 5.18 0.83
CA LEU A 7 -15.95 4.60 -0.32
C LEU A 7 -16.90 3.68 -1.10
N SER A 8 -16.96 3.87 -2.41
CA SER A 8 -17.57 2.92 -3.34
C SER A 8 -16.47 2.17 -4.07
N LEU A 9 -16.54 0.84 -4.08
CA LEU A 9 -15.71 0.00 -4.93
C LEU A 9 -16.28 0.01 -6.35
N PHE A 10 -15.44 0.23 -7.34
CA PHE A 10 -15.83 0.23 -8.75
C PHE A 10 -15.27 -1.01 -9.44
N PRO A 11 -16.03 -1.66 -10.34
CA PRO A 11 -15.53 -2.78 -11.11
C PRO A 11 -14.37 -2.34 -12.01
N THR A 12 -13.41 -3.23 -12.22
CA THR A 12 -12.29 -3.04 -13.14
C THR A 12 -12.61 -3.63 -14.51
N SER A 13 -11.82 -3.25 -15.52
CA SER A 13 -11.95 -3.74 -16.92
C SER A 13 -10.78 -4.65 -17.31
N PRO A 14 -10.94 -5.51 -18.35
CA PRO A 14 -9.85 -6.33 -18.85
C PRO A 14 -8.63 -5.50 -19.29
N GLN A 15 -8.84 -4.33 -19.88
CA GLN A 15 -7.78 -3.43 -20.32
C GLN A 15 -7.00 -2.85 -19.13
N GLU A 16 -7.70 -2.52 -18.05
CA GLU A 16 -7.06 -2.06 -16.82
C GLU A 16 -6.25 -3.18 -16.16
N VAL A 17 -6.83 -4.38 -16.06
CA VAL A 17 -6.14 -5.55 -15.50
C VAL A 17 -4.90 -5.92 -16.32
N GLU A 18 -4.99 -5.93 -17.64
CA GLU A 18 -3.84 -6.20 -18.52
C GLU A 18 -2.73 -5.16 -18.30
N LYS A 19 -3.09 -3.88 -18.20
CA LYS A 19 -2.13 -2.81 -17.90
C LYS A 19 -1.50 -2.98 -16.51
N LEU A 20 -2.28 -3.37 -15.50
CA LEU A 20 -1.78 -3.64 -14.15
C LEU A 20 -0.77 -4.78 -14.16
N VAL A 21 -1.08 -5.89 -14.83
CA VAL A 21 -0.16 -7.03 -15.00
C VAL A 21 1.12 -6.59 -15.71
N GLY A 22 1.01 -5.79 -16.78
CA GLY A 22 2.15 -5.23 -17.51
C GLY A 22 3.07 -4.35 -16.65
N ASN A 23 2.52 -3.65 -15.65
CA ASN A 23 3.25 -2.75 -14.75
C ASN A 23 3.93 -3.45 -13.56
N ILE A 24 3.67 -4.74 -13.33
CA ILE A 24 4.33 -5.49 -12.25
C ILE A 24 5.85 -5.49 -12.49
N ARG A 25 6.68 -5.37 -11.47
CA ARG A 25 8.15 -5.44 -11.67
C ARG A 25 8.56 -6.84 -12.11
N ASN A 26 9.50 -6.94 -13.06
CA ASN A 26 9.96 -8.25 -13.57
C ASN A 26 10.72 -9.06 -12.51
N ASN A 27 11.57 -8.40 -11.71
CA ASN A 27 12.42 -9.03 -10.69
C ASN A 27 11.71 -9.26 -9.36
N VAL A 28 10.43 -9.65 -9.40
CA VAL A 28 9.67 -9.97 -8.20
C VAL A 28 9.88 -11.44 -7.88
N SER A 29 10.35 -11.74 -6.67
CA SER A 29 10.41 -13.10 -6.15
C SER A 29 9.03 -13.76 -6.25
N ALA A 30 9.00 -15.01 -6.72
CA ALA A 30 7.76 -15.78 -6.81
C ALA A 30 7.10 -15.93 -5.43
N GLY A 31 5.78 -16.10 -5.41
CA GLY A 31 5.05 -16.42 -4.19
C GLY A 31 5.26 -17.87 -3.77
N ILE A 32 4.35 -18.36 -2.95
CA ILE A 32 4.27 -19.79 -2.61
C ILE A 32 3.80 -20.66 -3.79
N ASP A 33 3.17 -20.03 -4.79
CA ASP A 33 2.72 -20.61 -6.04
C ASP A 33 3.85 -20.81 -7.07
N GLU A 34 5.07 -20.37 -6.75
CA GLU A 34 6.26 -20.43 -7.62
C GLU A 34 6.11 -19.68 -8.96
N LEU A 35 5.03 -18.92 -9.13
CA LEU A 35 4.80 -18.11 -10.32
C LEU A 35 5.53 -16.77 -10.21
N SER A 36 6.36 -16.49 -11.21
CA SER A 36 7.03 -15.19 -11.35
C SER A 36 6.23 -14.25 -12.25
N ALA A 37 6.53 -12.94 -12.17
CA ALA A 37 5.78 -11.94 -12.91
C ALA A 37 5.94 -12.07 -14.44
N LEU A 38 7.08 -12.57 -14.91
CA LEU A 38 7.42 -12.56 -16.34
C LEU A 38 6.54 -13.52 -17.18
N PRO A 39 6.35 -14.80 -16.83
CA PRO A 39 5.38 -15.68 -17.51
C PRO A 39 3.96 -15.11 -17.53
N ILE A 40 3.51 -14.55 -16.41
CA ILE A 40 2.16 -13.96 -16.27
C ILE A 40 1.99 -12.78 -17.24
N LYS A 41 3.02 -11.96 -17.41
CA LYS A 41 3.01 -10.86 -18.40
C LYS A 41 2.90 -11.35 -19.84
N TYR A 42 3.58 -12.44 -20.19
CA TYR A 42 3.50 -12.99 -21.55
C TYR A 42 2.09 -13.46 -21.92
N VAL A 43 1.32 -13.92 -20.94
CA VAL A 43 -0.06 -14.37 -21.12
C VAL A 43 -1.11 -13.34 -20.69
N ALA A 44 -0.71 -12.10 -20.38
CA ALA A 44 -1.57 -11.07 -19.79
C ALA A 44 -2.85 -10.83 -20.59
N ALA A 45 -2.74 -10.74 -21.92
CA ALA A 45 -3.87 -10.55 -22.82
C ALA A 45 -4.88 -11.73 -22.79
N LEU A 46 -4.41 -12.95 -22.51
CA LEU A 46 -5.25 -14.14 -22.45
C LEU A 46 -5.97 -14.25 -21.10
N ILE A 47 -5.29 -13.88 -20.02
CA ILE A 47 -5.82 -14.03 -18.65
C ILE A 47 -6.56 -12.79 -18.14
N SER A 48 -6.47 -11.64 -18.83
CA SER A 48 -7.06 -10.38 -18.36
C SER A 48 -8.57 -10.49 -18.17
N SER A 49 -9.29 -11.03 -19.15
CA SER A 49 -10.75 -11.22 -19.08
C SER A 49 -11.20 -12.12 -17.91
N PRO A 50 -10.71 -13.37 -17.77
CA PRO A 50 -11.10 -14.21 -16.63
C PRO A 50 -10.64 -13.62 -15.29
N LEU A 51 -9.46 -12.99 -15.23
CA LEU A 51 -8.97 -12.36 -14.01
C LEU A 51 -9.84 -11.15 -13.61
N THR A 52 -10.27 -10.33 -14.56
CA THR A 52 -11.24 -9.25 -14.32
C THR A 52 -12.54 -9.78 -13.75
N HIS A 53 -13.07 -10.89 -14.29
CA HIS A 53 -14.29 -11.49 -13.74
C HIS A 53 -14.11 -11.88 -12.26
N ILE A 54 -13.00 -12.54 -11.94
CA ILE A 54 -12.68 -12.96 -10.56
C ILE A 54 -12.51 -11.73 -9.65
N ILE A 55 -11.77 -10.71 -10.09
CA ILE A 55 -11.58 -9.45 -9.34
C ILE A 55 -12.92 -8.77 -9.06
N ASN A 56 -13.77 -8.63 -10.07
CA ASN A 56 -15.08 -8.00 -9.88
C ASN A 56 -15.96 -8.80 -8.91
N ARG A 57 -15.90 -10.14 -8.95
CA ARG A 57 -16.57 -10.98 -7.94
C ARG A 57 -16.03 -10.76 -6.53
N MET A 58 -14.72 -10.62 -6.35
CA MET A 58 -14.13 -10.28 -5.05
C MET A 58 -14.61 -8.91 -4.56
N LEU A 59 -14.66 -7.90 -5.44
CA LEU A 59 -15.16 -6.56 -5.12
C LEU A 59 -16.65 -6.52 -4.76
N GLU A 60 -17.46 -7.35 -5.42
CA GLU A 60 -18.91 -7.45 -5.17
C GLU A 60 -19.22 -8.20 -3.86
N THR A 61 -18.47 -9.27 -3.58
CA THR A 61 -18.76 -10.17 -2.45
C THR A 61 -18.01 -9.80 -1.17
N GLY A 62 -16.91 -9.05 -1.26
CA GLY A 62 -16.03 -8.81 -0.12
C GLY A 62 -15.20 -10.04 0.27
N ILE A 63 -15.06 -11.04 -0.62
CA ILE A 63 -14.36 -12.29 -0.30
C ILE A 63 -13.04 -12.35 -1.06
N PHE A 64 -11.93 -12.25 -0.33
CA PHE A 64 -10.59 -12.47 -0.87
C PHE A 64 -10.12 -13.92 -0.65
N PRO A 65 -9.69 -14.66 -1.69
CA PRO A 65 -9.29 -16.06 -1.60
C PRO A 65 -8.14 -16.30 -0.61
N SER A 66 -8.28 -17.29 0.25
CA SER A 66 -7.26 -17.68 1.25
C SER A 66 -5.92 -18.04 0.60
N ASP A 67 -5.93 -18.70 -0.56
CA ASP A 67 -4.71 -19.08 -1.28
C ASP A 67 -3.90 -17.87 -1.74
N LEU A 68 -4.58 -16.76 -2.08
CA LEU A 68 -3.93 -15.50 -2.44
C LEU A 68 -3.40 -14.75 -1.21
N LYS A 69 -3.83 -15.09 0.01
CA LYS A 69 -3.32 -14.53 1.28
C LYS A 69 -2.03 -15.22 1.74
N LEU A 70 -1.72 -16.42 1.23
CA LEU A 70 -0.56 -17.20 1.64
C LEU A 70 0.73 -16.58 1.11
N ALA A 71 1.54 -16.04 2.03
CA ALA A 71 2.83 -15.44 1.71
C ALA A 71 4.00 -16.36 2.03
N ARG A 72 5.00 -16.37 1.15
CA ARG A 72 6.32 -16.93 1.47
C ARG A 72 7.13 -15.92 2.27
N ILE A 73 7.60 -16.29 3.46
CA ILE A 73 8.42 -15.41 4.30
C ILE A 73 9.89 -15.49 3.87
N CYS A 74 10.43 -14.37 3.41
CA CYS A 74 11.83 -14.23 3.02
C CYS A 74 12.53 -13.27 4.00
N PRO A 75 13.42 -13.76 4.90
CA PRO A 75 14.15 -12.89 5.81
C PRO A 75 15.25 -12.11 5.06
N ILE A 76 15.27 -10.79 5.24
CA ILE A 76 16.30 -9.90 4.68
C ILE A 76 17.18 -9.38 5.80
N HIS A 77 18.48 -9.62 5.69
CA HIS A 77 19.47 -9.13 6.65
C HIS A 77 19.60 -7.60 6.54
N LYS A 78 19.43 -6.89 7.66
CA LYS A 78 19.52 -5.42 7.74
C LYS A 78 20.91 -4.90 8.15
N GLY A 79 21.86 -5.79 8.48
CA GLY A 79 23.18 -5.45 9.00
C GLY A 79 23.37 -5.93 10.44
N GLY A 80 24.60 -5.83 10.97
CA GLY A 80 24.94 -6.39 12.27
C GLY A 80 25.43 -7.84 12.19
N ALA A 81 25.29 -8.58 13.29
CA ALA A 81 25.75 -9.96 13.38
C ALA A 81 24.77 -10.91 12.68
N VAL A 82 25.28 -11.73 11.76
CA VAL A 82 24.52 -12.70 10.95
C VAL A 82 23.85 -13.78 11.81
N GLY A 83 24.42 -14.12 12.97
CA GLY A 83 23.85 -15.10 13.89
C GLY A 83 22.66 -14.60 14.71
N ASP A 84 22.38 -13.30 14.71
CA ASP A 84 21.28 -12.72 15.48
C ASP A 84 20.05 -12.53 14.59
N ILE A 85 19.00 -13.30 14.88
CA ILE A 85 17.70 -13.27 14.17
C ILE A 85 17.06 -11.87 14.22
N SER A 86 17.34 -11.08 15.26
CA SER A 86 16.79 -9.73 15.40
C SER A 86 17.29 -8.75 14.33
N ASN A 87 18.41 -9.08 13.67
CA ASN A 87 18.97 -8.32 12.54
C ASN A 87 18.32 -8.64 11.19
N TYR A 88 17.32 -9.52 11.18
CA TYR A 88 16.56 -9.86 9.97
C TYR A 88 15.18 -9.22 9.99
N ARG A 89 14.77 -8.72 8.83
CA ARG A 89 13.40 -8.27 8.59
C ARG A 89 12.66 -9.36 7.80
N PRO A 90 11.57 -9.93 8.32
CA PRO A 90 10.73 -10.81 7.51
C PRO A 90 10.05 -9.97 6.41
N VAL A 91 10.12 -10.46 5.17
CA VAL A 91 9.36 -9.90 4.05
C VAL A 91 8.41 -10.95 3.52
N SER A 92 7.12 -10.63 3.52
CA SER A 92 6.06 -11.47 2.99
C SER A 92 5.99 -11.32 1.47
N VAL A 93 6.26 -12.41 0.75
CA VAL A 93 6.15 -12.48 -0.71
C VAL A 93 4.84 -13.18 -1.09
N LEU A 94 3.85 -12.38 -1.47
CA LEU A 94 2.54 -12.84 -1.91
C LEU A 94 2.56 -13.30 -3.39
N PRO A 95 1.62 -14.19 -3.78
CA PRO A 95 1.35 -14.54 -5.18
C PRO A 95 1.25 -13.30 -6.07
N VAL A 96 1.73 -13.40 -7.30
CA VAL A 96 1.74 -12.25 -8.23
C VAL A 96 0.32 -11.75 -8.52
N LEU A 97 -0.65 -12.67 -8.59
CA LEU A 97 -2.05 -12.31 -8.83
C LEU A 97 -2.68 -11.55 -7.65
N SER A 98 -2.25 -11.80 -6.40
CA SER A 98 -2.67 -11.00 -5.24
C SER A 98 -2.36 -9.52 -5.47
N LYS A 99 -1.17 -9.23 -6.01
CA LYS A 99 -0.72 -7.86 -6.27
C LYS A 99 -1.55 -7.15 -7.33
N VAL A 100 -2.15 -7.89 -8.27
CA VAL A 100 -3.06 -7.29 -9.27
C VAL A 100 -4.29 -6.76 -8.56
N PHE A 101 -4.90 -7.58 -7.70
CA PHE A 101 -6.05 -7.18 -6.90
C PHE A 101 -5.73 -6.03 -5.92
N GLU A 102 -4.63 -6.14 -5.19
CA GLU A 102 -4.15 -5.09 -4.28
C GLU A 102 -4.01 -3.74 -5.00
N ASN A 103 -3.54 -3.74 -6.26
CA ASN A 103 -3.43 -2.51 -7.04
C ASN A 103 -4.80 -1.92 -7.43
N VAL A 104 -5.81 -2.75 -7.71
CA VAL A 104 -7.18 -2.29 -7.96
C VAL A 104 -7.75 -1.62 -6.72
N ILE A 105 -7.63 -2.27 -5.56
CA ILE A 105 -8.09 -1.71 -4.27
C ILE A 105 -7.33 -0.45 -3.89
N ASN A 106 -6.00 -0.47 -4.02
CA ASN A 106 -5.15 0.69 -3.74
C ASN A 106 -5.54 1.88 -4.62
N THR A 107 -5.86 1.65 -5.90
CA THR A 107 -6.33 2.73 -6.79
C THR A 107 -7.65 3.33 -6.30
N CYS A 108 -8.61 2.49 -5.87
CA CYS A 108 -9.88 2.96 -5.30
C CYS A 108 -9.66 3.77 -4.02
N LEU A 109 -8.85 3.26 -3.09
CA LEU A 109 -8.52 3.89 -1.82
C LEU A 109 -7.81 5.23 -2.01
N VAL A 110 -6.76 5.27 -2.83
CA VAL A 110 -5.98 6.48 -3.08
C VAL A 110 -6.83 7.54 -3.76
N ASN A 111 -7.69 7.17 -4.71
CA ASN A 111 -8.59 8.12 -5.37
C ASN A 111 -9.59 8.72 -4.37
N PHE A 112 -10.17 7.90 -3.49
CA PHE A 112 -11.08 8.36 -2.44
C PHE A 112 -10.40 9.29 -1.43
N ILE A 113 -9.24 8.86 -0.91
CA ILE A 113 -8.45 9.63 0.05
C ILE A 113 -8.04 10.99 -0.53
N ASN A 114 -7.58 11.03 -1.78
CA ASN A 114 -7.19 12.28 -2.45
C ASN A 114 -8.38 13.18 -2.74
N LYS A 115 -9.51 12.61 -3.18
CA LYS A 115 -10.75 13.36 -3.44
C LYS A 115 -11.26 14.08 -2.20
N HIS A 116 -11.08 13.46 -1.03
CA HIS A 116 -11.53 14.01 0.26
C HIS A 116 -10.42 14.65 1.09
N GLN A 117 -9.21 14.82 0.53
CA GLN A 117 -8.05 15.46 1.18
C GLN A 117 -7.80 14.93 2.61
N MET A 118 -7.88 13.61 2.79
CA MET A 118 -7.89 13.00 4.13
C MET A 118 -6.50 12.91 4.78
N ILE A 119 -5.45 13.07 3.97
CA ILE A 119 -4.06 13.00 4.42
C ILE A 119 -3.51 14.40 4.60
N ASN A 120 -2.83 14.64 5.72
CA ASN A 120 -2.18 15.91 6.02
C ASN A 120 -1.13 16.27 4.95
N ASP A 121 -1.05 17.54 4.57
CA ASP A 121 -0.07 18.04 3.61
C ASP A 121 1.39 17.85 4.07
N ALA A 122 1.63 17.77 5.37
CA ALA A 122 2.93 17.44 5.95
C ALA A 122 3.32 15.94 5.83
N GLN A 123 2.42 15.07 5.35
CA GLN A 123 2.76 13.68 5.04
C GLN A 123 3.44 13.61 3.66
N TYR A 124 4.74 13.30 3.64
CA TYR A 124 5.53 13.14 2.41
C TYR A 124 5.71 11.68 2.00
N GLY A 125 5.77 10.77 2.98
CA GLY A 125 5.95 9.34 2.74
C GLY A 125 4.74 8.72 2.06
N PHE A 126 4.99 7.85 1.06
CA PHE A 126 3.97 7.09 0.33
C PHE A 126 2.91 7.96 -0.38
N GLN A 127 3.20 9.23 -0.66
CA GLN A 127 2.31 10.14 -1.38
C GLN A 127 2.80 10.40 -2.80
N LYS A 128 1.89 10.38 -3.77
CA LYS A 128 2.23 10.68 -5.17
C LYS A 128 2.71 12.13 -5.28
N LYS A 129 3.79 12.36 -6.03
CA LYS A 129 4.45 13.67 -6.20
C LYS A 129 5.06 14.27 -4.92
N LYS A 130 5.23 13.50 -3.85
CA LYS A 130 6.02 13.89 -2.68
C LYS A 130 7.22 12.98 -2.53
N SER A 131 8.29 13.51 -1.94
CA SER A 131 9.55 12.78 -1.75
C SER A 131 10.23 13.18 -0.45
N THR A 132 11.26 12.43 -0.07
CA THR A 132 12.11 12.71 1.09
C THR A 132 12.85 14.04 0.96
N GLU A 133 13.24 14.41 -0.26
CA GLU A 133 13.93 15.66 -0.55
C GLU A 133 13.00 16.86 -0.32
N LEU A 134 11.73 16.76 -0.72
CA LEU A 134 10.73 17.80 -0.46
C LEU A 134 10.44 17.96 1.03
N ALA A 135 10.43 16.87 1.79
CA ALA A 135 10.29 16.93 3.25
C ALA A 135 11.47 17.67 3.90
N LEU A 136 12.70 17.34 3.48
CA LEU A 136 13.91 18.00 3.97
C LEU A 136 13.96 19.47 3.59
N LEU A 137 13.56 19.81 2.36
CA LEU A 137 13.50 21.20 1.90
C LEU A 137 12.53 22.01 2.76
N HIS A 138 11.32 21.48 3.02
CA HIS A 138 10.35 22.19 3.86
C HIS A 138 10.85 22.41 5.30
N ILE A 139 11.52 21.43 5.90
CA ILE A 139 12.13 21.59 7.24
C ILE A 139 13.24 22.65 7.19
N LYS A 140 14.09 22.62 6.17
CA LYS A 140 15.17 23.58 5.99
C LYS A 140 14.64 25.00 5.84
N ASP A 141 13.63 25.21 5.00
CA ASP A 141 13.02 26.50 4.77
C ASP A 141 12.39 27.06 6.06
N LYS A 142 11.75 26.19 6.86
CA LYS A 142 11.22 26.57 8.17
C LYS A 142 12.31 27.01 9.14
N ILE A 143 13.42 26.27 9.21
CA ILE A 143 14.55 26.63 10.08
C ILE A 143 15.17 27.95 9.65
N LEU A 144 15.37 28.17 8.34
CA LEU A 144 15.91 29.42 7.82
C LEU A 144 15.00 30.60 8.13
N HIS A 145 13.69 30.43 7.94
CA HIS A 145 12.70 31.46 8.27
C HIS A 145 12.72 31.83 9.76
N ASP A 146 12.81 30.84 10.65
CA ASP A 146 12.90 31.10 12.10
C ASP A 146 14.20 31.85 12.45
N ILE A 147 15.34 31.48 11.84
CA ILE A 147 16.63 32.18 12.02
C ILE A 147 16.53 33.65 11.60
N GLU A 148 15.95 33.94 10.43
CA GLU A 148 15.76 35.31 9.93
C GLU A 148 14.92 36.16 10.90
N ASN A 149 13.92 35.54 11.52
CA ASN A 149 13.05 36.19 12.51
C ASN A 149 13.62 36.17 13.95
N LYS A 150 14.86 35.72 14.13
CA LYS A 150 15.53 35.59 15.45
C LYS A 150 14.75 34.69 16.42
N LEU A 151 14.05 33.69 15.90
CA LEU A 151 13.37 32.64 16.64
C LEU A 151 14.27 31.41 16.77
N TYR A 152 13.94 30.54 17.72
CA TYR A 152 14.60 29.25 17.89
C TYR A 152 13.74 28.13 17.31
N SER A 153 14.32 27.29 16.45
CA SER A 153 13.67 26.07 15.94
C SER A 153 14.09 24.85 16.76
N VAL A 154 13.12 24.04 17.18
CA VAL A 154 13.36 22.75 17.84
C VAL A 154 12.62 21.66 17.07
N GLY A 155 13.32 20.60 16.67
CA GLY A 155 12.76 19.47 15.91
C GLY A 155 12.85 18.17 16.71
N PRO A 156 11.78 17.72 17.38
CA PRO A 156 11.74 16.40 17.99
C PRO A 156 11.58 15.32 16.89
N PHE A 157 12.57 14.42 16.78
CA PHE A 157 12.53 13.30 15.85
C PHE A 157 12.07 12.04 16.58
N ILE A 158 10.95 11.46 16.12
CA ILE A 158 10.34 10.26 16.70
C ILE A 158 10.34 9.17 15.65
N ASP A 159 10.89 8.00 15.99
CA ASP A 159 10.87 6.81 15.13
C ASP A 159 10.13 5.66 15.83
N LEU A 160 9.31 4.93 15.07
CA LEU A 160 8.54 3.80 15.56
C LEU A 160 9.25 2.49 15.23
N ARG A 161 9.61 1.72 16.27
CA ARG A 161 10.21 0.40 16.07
C ARG A 161 9.18 -0.56 15.46
N LYS A 162 9.54 -1.23 14.37
CA LYS A 162 8.72 -2.24 13.70
C LYS A 162 7.28 -1.78 13.42
N ALA A 163 7.12 -0.57 12.88
CA ALA A 163 5.81 0.08 12.71
C ALA A 163 4.72 -0.80 12.09
N PHE A 164 5.04 -1.62 11.07
CA PHE A 164 4.08 -2.55 10.45
C PHE A 164 3.69 -3.74 11.34
N ASP A 165 4.62 -4.24 12.15
CA ASP A 165 4.38 -5.39 13.04
C ASP A 165 3.62 -4.95 14.32
N CYS A 166 3.61 -3.65 14.63
CA CYS A 166 2.97 -3.08 15.81
C CYS A 166 1.55 -2.53 15.56
N VAL A 167 1.00 -2.67 14.35
CA VAL A 167 -0.35 -2.18 14.04
C VAL A 167 -1.39 -3.09 14.70
N ASN A 168 -2.23 -2.53 15.57
CA ASN A 168 -3.41 -3.22 16.07
C ASN A 168 -4.52 -3.19 15.00
N HIS A 169 -4.95 -4.36 14.54
CA HIS A 169 -5.92 -4.49 13.46
C HIS A 169 -7.31 -3.98 13.84
N ASP A 170 -7.76 -4.17 15.08
CA ASP A 170 -9.08 -3.70 15.53
C ASP A 170 -9.14 -2.17 15.50
N ILE A 171 -8.11 -1.50 16.01
CA ILE A 171 -8.01 -0.03 15.99
C ILE A 171 -7.90 0.49 14.56
N LEU A 172 -7.16 -0.21 13.69
CA LEU A 172 -7.04 0.16 12.28
C LEU A 172 -8.42 0.10 11.59
N LEU A 173 -9.15 -1.00 11.74
CA LEU A 173 -10.47 -1.19 11.13
C LEU A 173 -11.49 -0.16 11.63
N LEU A 174 -11.49 0.14 12.94
CA LEU A 174 -12.31 1.21 13.50
C LEU A 174 -12.02 2.56 12.87
N LYS A 175 -10.73 2.92 12.72
CA LYS A 175 -10.33 4.17 12.06
C LYS A 175 -10.75 4.20 10.58
N LEU A 176 -10.56 3.10 9.84
CA LEU A 176 -10.98 3.02 8.44
C LEU A 176 -12.49 3.23 8.30
N ASN A 177 -13.28 2.65 9.19
CA ASN A 177 -14.73 2.85 9.26
C ASN A 177 -15.09 4.32 9.52
N ASP A 178 -14.40 4.99 10.45
CA ASP A 178 -14.62 6.41 10.74
C ASP A 178 -14.25 7.30 9.54
N TYR A 179 -13.20 6.92 8.80
CA TYR A 179 -12.78 7.55 7.56
C TYR A 179 -13.66 7.22 6.34
N GLY A 180 -14.72 6.43 6.50
CA GLY A 180 -15.67 6.16 5.41
C GLY A 180 -15.36 4.94 4.56
N ILE A 181 -14.38 4.12 4.94
CA ILE A 181 -14.17 2.80 4.35
C ILE A 181 -15.04 1.82 5.15
N ARG A 182 -16.22 1.49 4.62
CA ARG A 182 -17.28 0.77 5.35
C ARG A 182 -17.88 -0.35 4.51
N GLY A 183 -18.55 -1.29 5.18
CA GLY A 183 -19.25 -2.42 4.54
C GLY A 183 -18.29 -3.34 3.80
N ILE A 184 -18.66 -3.75 2.59
CA ILE A 184 -17.89 -4.69 1.76
C ILE A 184 -16.41 -4.29 1.62
N ALA A 185 -16.11 -2.99 1.51
CA ALA A 185 -14.73 -2.51 1.38
C ALA A 185 -13.89 -2.65 2.65
N LEU A 186 -14.52 -2.75 3.82
CA LEU A 186 -13.88 -2.97 5.11
C LEU A 186 -13.76 -4.46 5.45
N ASP A 187 -14.73 -5.26 4.99
CA ASP A 187 -14.79 -6.71 5.24
C ASP A 187 -13.85 -7.53 4.32
N LEU A 188 -13.43 -6.92 3.20
CA LEU A 188 -12.51 -7.47 2.20
C LEU A 188 -11.06 -7.60 2.71
#